data_AF-A0A936YET5-F1
#
_entry.id   AF-A0A936YET5-F1
#
_cell.length_a   1.000
_cell.length_b   1.000
_cell.length_c   1.000
_cell.angle_alpha   90.00
_cell.angle_beta   90.00
_cell.angle_gamma   90.00
#
_symmetry.space_group_name_H-M   'P 1'
#
loop_
_entity.id
_entity.type
_entity.pdbx_description
1 polymer ?
#
loop_
_entity_poly.entity_id
_entity_poly.type
_entity_poly.pdbx_seq_one_letter_code
_entity_poly.pdbx_strand_id
1 'polypeptide(L)'
;MDQVEDQVWRAGYGAHDANWLGFYDFFLEKCGLDGANRLRGLLDLAKHCGWFWPFEGVVILTERPNKLERDSHNQLHCEDGPALSYPDGFSLWKWHGVTVSEDIILSPEKITIQRIEQETNSEVRRVMIERYGAEKYVIDSGATVVEELSPTHPIVGLRTARLLKKEIPGDEPIIYVDLLNSTAEGTWVNNLVDGVNKPLFKPDIVDGKPFHKRYMLRVDPNAYNGEASTSAHAAAASTWRDQLTGALTYPNWRDYAPATES
;
A
#
# COMPACT_ATOMS: atom_id res chain seq x y z
N MET A 1 -4.42 19.30 -27.38
CA MET A 1 -5.28 19.15 -26.19
C MET A 1 -6.29 18.08 -26.53
N ASP A 2 -6.34 17.02 -25.74
CA ASP A 2 -7.32 15.94 -25.95
C ASP A 2 -8.72 16.46 -25.61
N GLN A 3 -9.73 15.96 -26.34
CA GLN A 3 -11.14 16.37 -26.26
C GLN A 3 -11.70 16.39 -24.83
N VAL A 4 -11.18 15.55 -23.94
CA VAL A 4 -11.58 15.46 -22.53
C VAL A 4 -11.11 16.67 -21.73
N GLU A 5 -9.89 17.15 -21.97
CA GLU A 5 -9.30 18.27 -21.23
C GLU A 5 -10.05 19.58 -21.52
N ASP A 6 -10.40 19.81 -22.79
CA ASP A 6 -11.17 20.99 -23.22
C ASP A 6 -12.60 20.99 -22.66
N GLN A 7 -13.19 19.81 -22.45
CA GLN A 7 -14.51 19.69 -21.81
C GLN A 7 -14.46 19.92 -20.29
N VAL A 8 -13.38 19.51 -19.62
CA VAL A 8 -13.19 19.75 -18.18
C VAL A 8 -13.08 21.25 -17.87
N TRP A 9 -12.36 22.02 -18.70
CA TRP A 9 -12.20 23.46 -18.51
C TRP A 9 -13.48 24.29 -18.71
N ARG A 10 -14.50 23.71 -19.35
CA ARG A 10 -15.81 24.36 -19.56
C ARG A 10 -16.82 24.04 -18.45
N ALA A 11 -16.44 23.21 -17.47
CA ALA A 11 -17.28 22.89 -16.32
C ALA A 11 -17.30 24.03 -15.30
N GLY A 12 -18.45 24.24 -14.68
CA GLY A 12 -18.49 24.83 -13.35
C GLY A 12 -18.33 23.75 -12.28
N TYR A 13 -17.69 24.10 -11.16
CA TYR A 13 -17.25 23.11 -10.18
C TYR A 13 -18.28 22.82 -9.07
N GLY A 14 -19.42 23.53 -9.04
CA GLY A 14 -20.52 23.31 -8.10
C GLY A 14 -20.04 23.14 -6.67
N ALA A 15 -20.27 21.97 -6.04
CA ALA A 15 -19.89 21.72 -4.65
C ALA A 15 -18.40 21.92 -4.34
N HIS A 16 -17.51 21.79 -5.32
CA HIS A 16 -16.08 22.01 -5.11
C HIS A 16 -15.73 23.51 -4.96
N ASP A 17 -16.63 24.42 -5.38
CA ASP A 17 -16.50 25.86 -5.16
C ASP A 17 -16.96 26.31 -3.76
N ALA A 18 -17.51 25.39 -2.95
CA ALA A 18 -18.08 25.72 -1.64
C ALA A 18 -17.11 26.44 -0.70
N ASN A 19 -15.81 26.17 -0.80
CA ASN A 19 -14.79 26.82 0.04
C ASN A 19 -14.79 28.34 -0.13
N TRP A 20 -14.64 28.85 -1.36
CA TRP A 20 -14.56 30.29 -1.60
C TRP A 20 -15.95 30.93 -1.60
N LEU A 21 -16.98 30.19 -2.03
CA LEU A 21 -18.36 30.66 -1.98
C LEU A 21 -18.84 30.86 -0.53
N GLY A 22 -18.42 30.01 0.40
CA GLY A 22 -18.76 30.12 1.83
C GLY A 22 -18.31 31.43 2.48
N PHE A 23 -17.19 32.01 2.01
CA PHE A 23 -16.77 33.35 2.43
C PHE A 23 -17.82 34.41 2.09
N TYR A 24 -18.35 34.39 0.86
CA TYR A 24 -19.37 35.35 0.41
C TYR A 24 -20.76 35.08 1.01
N ASP A 25 -21.10 33.80 1.20
CA ASP A 25 -22.35 33.38 1.88
C ASP A 25 -22.45 34.01 3.27
N PHE A 26 -21.34 34.05 4.03
CA PHE A 26 -21.29 34.67 5.36
C PHE A 26 -21.66 36.17 5.31
N PHE A 27 -21.06 36.95 4.39
CA PHE A 27 -21.34 38.38 4.31
C PHE A 27 -22.75 38.69 3.81
N LEU A 28 -23.30 37.85 2.93
CA LEU A 28 -24.69 37.95 2.50
C LEU A 28 -25.65 37.65 3.65
N GLU A 29 -25.52 36.48 4.28
CA GLU A 29 -26.51 35.96 5.22
C GLU A 29 -26.36 36.49 6.66
N LYS A 30 -25.12 36.83 7.08
CA LYS A 30 -24.84 37.26 8.46
C LYS A 30 -24.57 38.75 8.58
N CYS A 31 -24.03 39.40 7.54
CA CYS A 31 -23.72 40.82 7.57
C CYS A 31 -24.72 41.69 6.79
N GLY A 32 -25.62 41.09 6.00
CA GLY A 32 -26.58 41.82 5.18
C GLY A 32 -25.93 42.65 4.07
N LEU A 33 -24.75 42.25 3.60
CA LEU A 33 -24.01 42.96 2.56
C LEU A 33 -24.37 42.42 1.17
N ASP A 34 -25.24 43.15 0.47
CA ASP A 34 -25.80 42.75 -0.84
C ASP A 34 -24.80 42.75 -2.02
N GLY A 35 -23.55 43.15 -1.80
CA GLY A 35 -22.52 43.25 -2.84
C GLY A 35 -22.21 41.93 -3.57
N ALA A 36 -22.54 40.79 -2.96
CA ALA A 36 -22.34 39.45 -3.51
C ALA A 36 -23.63 38.78 -4.03
N ASN A 37 -24.77 39.49 -4.13
CA ASN A 37 -26.05 38.88 -4.55
C ASN A 37 -26.00 38.17 -5.91
N ARG A 38 -25.10 38.57 -6.80
CA ARG A 38 -24.87 37.90 -8.10
C ARG A 38 -24.35 36.47 -7.96
N LEU A 39 -23.83 36.08 -6.79
CA LEU A 39 -23.30 34.74 -6.52
C LEU A 39 -24.34 33.76 -5.99
N ARG A 40 -25.58 34.19 -5.69
CA ARG A 40 -26.62 33.32 -5.11
C ARG A 40 -26.87 32.05 -5.93
N GLY A 41 -26.90 32.15 -7.25
CA GLY A 41 -27.06 30.96 -8.10
C GLY A 41 -25.91 29.96 -7.98
N LEU A 42 -24.66 30.46 -7.85
CA LEU A 42 -23.50 29.60 -7.62
C LEU A 42 -23.50 28.98 -6.23
N LEU A 43 -23.96 29.73 -5.21
CA LEU A 43 -24.16 29.23 -3.85
C LEU A 43 -25.17 28.08 -3.80
N ASP A 44 -26.30 28.22 -4.50
CA ASP A 44 -27.32 27.17 -4.59
C ASP A 44 -26.78 25.95 -5.34
N LEU A 45 -26.07 26.16 -6.46
CA LEU A 45 -25.41 25.07 -7.18
C LEU A 45 -24.39 24.33 -6.30
N ALA A 46 -23.58 25.04 -5.51
CA ALA A 46 -22.60 24.41 -4.62
C ALA A 46 -23.25 23.56 -3.52
N LYS A 47 -24.46 23.91 -3.08
CA LYS A 47 -25.21 23.14 -2.07
C LYS A 47 -25.83 21.86 -2.64
N HIS A 48 -26.13 21.84 -3.94
CA HIS A 48 -26.99 20.81 -4.54
C HIS A 48 -26.38 20.02 -5.70
N CYS A 49 -25.25 20.45 -6.27
CA CYS A 49 -24.70 19.88 -7.50
C CYS A 49 -23.20 19.55 -7.35
N GLY A 50 -22.75 18.49 -8.03
CA GLY A 50 -21.33 18.26 -8.32
C GLY A 50 -20.85 19.18 -9.45
N TRP A 51 -20.19 18.64 -10.47
CA TRP A 51 -19.83 19.41 -11.67
C TRP A 51 -21.06 19.72 -12.51
N PHE A 52 -20.99 20.82 -13.25
CA PHE A 52 -22.01 21.16 -14.24
C PHE A 52 -21.40 21.74 -15.51
N TRP A 53 -22.06 21.51 -16.64
CA TRP A 53 -21.65 22.07 -17.94
C TRP A 53 -22.79 22.89 -18.53
N PRO A 54 -22.66 24.23 -18.56
CA PRO A 54 -23.62 25.08 -19.22
C PRO A 54 -23.35 25.16 -20.73
N PHE A 55 -24.38 24.86 -21.52
CA PHE A 55 -24.40 25.06 -22.97
C PHE A 55 -25.54 26.02 -23.35
N GLU A 56 -25.61 26.39 -24.62
CA GLU A 56 -26.75 27.15 -25.12
C GLU A 56 -28.02 26.29 -25.09
N GLY A 57 -29.00 26.67 -24.25
CA GLY A 57 -30.30 26.00 -24.14
C GLY A 57 -30.33 24.69 -23.34
N VAL A 58 -29.19 24.20 -22.84
CA VAL A 58 -29.12 22.98 -22.02
C VAL A 58 -28.01 23.07 -20.97
N VAL A 59 -28.23 22.45 -19.80
CA VAL A 59 -27.22 22.31 -18.76
C VAL A 59 -27.15 20.84 -18.36
N ILE A 60 -25.94 20.29 -18.28
CA ILE A 60 -25.68 18.98 -17.70
C ILE A 60 -25.28 19.20 -16.24
N LEU A 61 -26.00 18.56 -15.31
CA LEU A 61 -25.72 18.59 -13.88
C LEU A 61 -25.31 17.19 -13.44
N THR A 62 -24.31 17.08 -12.55
CA THR A 62 -24.04 15.83 -11.85
C THR A 62 -24.52 15.93 -10.41
N GLU A 63 -25.00 14.82 -9.87
CA GLU A 63 -25.18 14.71 -8.42
C GLU A 63 -23.84 14.83 -7.69
N ARG A 64 -23.90 15.01 -6.36
CA ARG A 64 -22.72 14.92 -5.50
C ARG A 64 -22.44 13.45 -5.17
N PRO A 65 -21.16 13.04 -5.05
CA PRO A 65 -20.85 11.70 -4.57
C PRO A 65 -21.39 11.52 -3.15
N ASN A 66 -21.98 10.35 -2.88
CA ASN A 66 -22.45 9.98 -1.54
C ASN A 66 -21.39 9.23 -0.72
N LYS A 67 -20.30 8.79 -1.37
CA LYS A 67 -19.10 8.23 -0.75
C LYS A 67 -17.86 8.67 -1.53
N LEU A 68 -16.80 9.05 -0.81
CA LEU A 68 -15.48 9.36 -1.35
C LEU A 68 -14.44 8.93 -0.31
N GLU A 69 -13.69 7.87 -0.61
CA GLU A 69 -12.64 7.33 0.25
C GLU A 69 -11.28 7.47 -0.40
N ARG A 70 -10.28 7.79 0.42
CA ARG A 70 -8.90 8.00 0.00
C ARG A 70 -7.93 7.43 1.03
N ASP A 71 -6.77 7.01 0.56
CA ASP A 71 -5.66 6.63 1.43
C ASP A 71 -4.90 7.85 1.97
N SER A 72 -3.86 7.60 2.77
CA SER A 72 -2.97 8.62 3.35
C SER A 72 -2.21 9.44 2.30
N HIS A 73 -2.09 8.95 1.07
CA HIS A 73 -1.48 9.67 -0.05
C HIS A 73 -2.52 10.42 -0.89
N ASN A 74 -3.77 10.52 -0.40
CA ASN A 74 -4.87 11.21 -1.05
C ASN A 74 -5.29 10.57 -2.39
N GLN A 75 -4.97 9.29 -2.61
CA GLN A 75 -5.40 8.52 -3.78
C GLN A 75 -6.74 7.83 -3.49
N LEU A 76 -7.61 7.69 -4.48
CA LEU A 76 -8.87 6.94 -4.32
C LEU A 76 -8.56 5.49 -3.92
N HIS A 77 -9.10 5.06 -2.78
CA HIS A 77 -8.84 3.73 -2.22
C HIS A 77 -9.98 3.34 -1.26
N CYS A 78 -10.42 2.08 -1.30
CA CYS A 78 -11.32 1.51 -0.30
C CYS A 78 -11.16 -0.01 -0.27
N GLU A 79 -10.99 -0.59 0.93
CA GLU A 79 -10.70 -2.02 1.06
C GLU A 79 -11.92 -2.94 1.02
N ASP A 80 -13.10 -2.38 1.28
CA ASP A 80 -14.35 -3.11 1.52
C ASP A 80 -15.54 -2.59 0.69
N GLY A 81 -15.28 -1.73 -0.30
CA GLY A 81 -16.32 -1.16 -1.16
C GLY A 81 -15.77 -0.27 -2.27
N PRO A 82 -16.65 0.47 -2.98
CA PRO A 82 -16.19 1.45 -3.96
C PRO A 82 -15.51 2.61 -3.25
N ALA A 83 -14.47 3.16 -3.89
CA ALA A 83 -13.77 4.34 -3.40
C ALA A 83 -14.55 5.64 -3.71
N LEU A 84 -15.42 5.61 -4.71
CA LEU A 84 -16.33 6.70 -5.05
C LEU A 84 -17.66 6.10 -5.44
N SER A 85 -18.76 6.61 -4.91
CA SER A 85 -20.10 6.25 -5.38
C SER A 85 -21.01 7.46 -5.48
N TYR A 86 -21.98 7.37 -6.39
CA TYR A 86 -23.02 8.35 -6.62
C TYR A 86 -24.40 7.76 -6.29
N PRO A 87 -25.40 8.60 -5.95
CA PRO A 87 -26.75 8.15 -5.61
C PRO A 87 -27.47 7.36 -6.72
N ASP A 88 -27.06 7.52 -7.97
CA ASP A 88 -27.61 6.82 -9.14
C ASP A 88 -27.06 5.38 -9.31
N GLY A 89 -26.15 4.96 -8.44
CA GLY A 89 -25.51 3.64 -8.47
C GLY A 89 -24.17 3.62 -9.20
N PHE A 90 -23.76 4.71 -9.85
CA PHE A 90 -22.42 4.78 -10.45
C PHE A 90 -21.34 4.69 -9.36
N SER A 91 -20.33 3.85 -9.61
CA SER A 91 -19.27 3.59 -8.64
C SER A 91 -17.91 3.44 -9.33
N LEU A 92 -16.86 3.93 -8.67
CA LEU A 92 -15.47 3.65 -9.04
C LEU A 92 -14.80 2.78 -7.98
N TRP A 93 -14.31 1.63 -8.44
CA TRP A 93 -13.56 0.67 -7.65
C TRP A 93 -12.07 0.94 -7.82
N LYS A 94 -11.43 1.35 -6.72
CA LYS A 94 -10.04 1.81 -6.74
C LYS A 94 -9.26 1.22 -5.58
N TRP A 95 -8.04 0.77 -5.86
CA TRP A 95 -7.06 0.32 -4.88
C TRP A 95 -5.79 1.18 -5.04
N HIS A 96 -5.52 2.08 -4.10
CA HIS A 96 -4.39 3.02 -4.16
C HIS A 96 -4.30 3.75 -5.52
N GLY A 97 -5.45 4.22 -6.02
CA GLY A 97 -5.58 4.92 -7.31
C GLY A 97 -5.73 4.01 -8.55
N VAL A 98 -5.41 2.71 -8.45
CA VAL A 98 -5.54 1.75 -9.55
C VAL A 98 -7.00 1.36 -9.74
N THR A 99 -7.54 1.46 -10.96
CA THR A 99 -8.89 0.96 -11.27
C THR A 99 -8.90 -0.55 -11.31
N VAL A 100 -9.78 -1.17 -10.53
CA VAL A 100 -9.94 -2.62 -10.45
C VAL A 100 -11.41 -3.00 -10.59
N SER A 101 -11.71 -4.28 -10.82
CA SER A 101 -13.07 -4.78 -10.76
C SER A 101 -13.55 -4.92 -9.32
N GLU A 102 -14.87 -4.84 -9.12
CA GLU A 102 -15.54 -4.98 -7.82
C GLU A 102 -15.11 -6.22 -7.04
N ASP A 103 -14.97 -7.35 -7.73
CA ASP A 103 -14.68 -8.64 -7.11
C ASP A 103 -13.24 -8.76 -6.57
N ILE A 104 -12.29 -7.97 -7.08
CA ILE A 104 -10.93 -7.87 -6.50
C ILE A 104 -10.99 -7.24 -5.08
N ILE A 105 -11.96 -6.35 -4.86
CA ILE A 105 -12.18 -5.68 -3.58
C ILE A 105 -13.07 -6.53 -2.67
N LEU A 106 -14.26 -6.93 -3.13
CA LEU A 106 -15.27 -7.60 -2.30
C LEU A 106 -15.08 -9.11 -2.13
N SER A 107 -14.30 -9.77 -3.00
CA SER A 107 -14.08 -11.21 -2.96
C SER A 107 -12.61 -11.58 -3.21
N PRO A 108 -11.65 -11.01 -2.43
CA PRO A 108 -10.22 -11.28 -2.63
C PRO A 108 -9.89 -12.78 -2.50
N GLU A 109 -10.66 -13.54 -1.72
CA GLU A 109 -10.51 -14.98 -1.54
C GLU A 109 -10.75 -15.79 -2.82
N LYS A 110 -11.41 -15.21 -3.83
CA LYS A 110 -11.65 -15.83 -5.15
C LYS A 110 -10.53 -15.55 -6.16
N ILE A 111 -9.56 -14.71 -5.81
CA ILE A 111 -8.40 -14.46 -6.68
C ILE A 111 -7.58 -15.75 -6.74
N THR A 112 -7.29 -16.21 -7.95
CA THR A 112 -6.47 -17.40 -8.21
C THR A 112 -5.16 -17.01 -8.88
N ILE A 113 -4.14 -17.87 -8.76
CA ILE A 113 -2.86 -17.66 -9.44
C ILE A 113 -3.05 -17.56 -10.95
N GLN A 114 -3.87 -18.44 -11.53
CA GLN A 114 -4.18 -18.40 -12.97
C GLN A 114 -4.74 -17.04 -13.39
N ARG A 115 -5.66 -16.47 -12.61
CA ARG A 115 -6.23 -15.15 -12.88
C ARG A 115 -5.17 -14.04 -12.79
N ILE A 116 -4.31 -14.10 -11.77
CA ILE A 116 -3.19 -13.15 -11.61
C ILE A 116 -2.26 -13.22 -12.82
N GLU A 117 -1.87 -14.42 -13.25
CA GLU A 117 -0.92 -14.62 -14.36
C GLU A 117 -1.51 -14.28 -15.74
N GLN A 118 -2.84 -14.36 -15.89
CA GLN A 118 -3.55 -13.95 -17.11
C GLN A 118 -3.79 -12.44 -17.20
N GLU A 119 -3.63 -11.70 -16.10
CA GLU A 119 -3.84 -10.25 -16.10
C GLU A 119 -2.76 -9.54 -16.93
N THR A 120 -3.23 -8.74 -17.87
CA THR A 120 -2.39 -8.01 -18.83
C THR A 120 -1.94 -6.66 -18.28
N ASN A 121 -2.77 -6.03 -17.45
CA ASN A 121 -2.42 -4.76 -16.81
C ASN A 121 -1.56 -5.03 -15.57
N SER A 122 -0.28 -4.63 -15.63
CA SER A 122 0.68 -4.83 -14.54
C SER A 122 0.23 -4.23 -13.21
N GLU A 123 -0.43 -3.07 -13.23
CA GLU A 123 -0.90 -2.40 -12.02
C GLU A 123 -2.04 -3.18 -11.38
N VAL A 124 -3.01 -3.67 -12.17
CA VAL A 124 -4.10 -4.52 -11.67
C VAL A 124 -3.57 -5.86 -11.17
N ARG A 125 -2.59 -6.45 -11.87
CA ARG A 125 -1.93 -7.68 -11.44
C ARG A 125 -1.24 -7.51 -10.09
N ARG A 126 -0.54 -6.40 -9.86
CA ARG A 126 0.09 -6.07 -8.58
C ARG A 126 -0.95 -5.97 -7.46
N VAL A 127 -2.09 -5.29 -7.71
CA VAL A 127 -3.20 -5.26 -6.74
C VAL A 127 -3.72 -6.67 -6.45
N MET A 128 -3.92 -7.52 -7.46
CA MET A 128 -4.38 -8.89 -7.22
C MET A 128 -3.37 -9.72 -6.40
N ILE A 129 -2.07 -9.55 -6.62
CA ILE A 129 -1.02 -10.22 -5.83
C ILE A 129 -1.04 -9.73 -4.38
N GLU A 130 -1.21 -8.42 -4.17
CA GLU A 130 -1.34 -7.84 -2.84
C GLU A 130 -2.57 -8.40 -2.11
N ARG A 131 -3.74 -8.39 -2.76
CA ARG A 131 -5.00 -8.92 -2.21
C ARG A 131 -4.97 -10.43 -1.96
N TYR A 132 -4.24 -11.19 -2.78
CA TYR A 132 -4.03 -12.62 -2.58
C TYR A 132 -3.10 -12.92 -1.39
N GLY A 133 -2.25 -11.96 -1.03
CA GLY A 133 -1.12 -12.14 -0.12
C GLY A 133 0.13 -12.49 -0.92
N ALA A 134 1.02 -11.51 -1.08
CA ALA A 134 2.20 -11.65 -1.92
C ALA A 134 3.15 -12.79 -1.47
N GLU A 135 3.24 -13.05 -0.17
CA GLU A 135 4.00 -14.19 0.37
C GLU A 135 3.42 -15.53 -0.10
N LYS A 136 2.11 -15.68 0.03
CA LYS A 136 1.38 -16.86 -0.43
C LYS A 136 1.50 -17.03 -1.95
N TYR A 137 1.40 -15.93 -2.70
CA TYR A 137 1.57 -15.96 -4.16
C TYR A 137 2.94 -16.52 -4.56
N VAL A 138 4.03 -16.09 -3.91
CA VAL A 138 5.37 -16.58 -4.25
C VAL A 138 5.53 -18.08 -3.98
N ILE A 139 4.99 -18.57 -2.86
CA ILE A 139 5.01 -20.00 -2.53
C ILE A 139 4.17 -20.80 -3.54
N ASP A 140 2.93 -20.37 -3.77
CA ASP A 140 1.95 -21.15 -4.54
C ASP A 140 2.19 -21.07 -6.05
N SER A 141 2.81 -19.98 -6.56
CA SER A 141 3.03 -19.74 -7.99
C SER A 141 4.26 -20.45 -8.58
N GLY A 142 4.93 -21.29 -7.78
CA GLY A 142 6.11 -22.03 -8.22
C GLY A 142 7.34 -21.13 -8.40
N ALA A 143 7.56 -20.17 -7.49
CA ALA A 143 8.78 -19.38 -7.48
C ALA A 143 10.02 -20.30 -7.38
N THR A 144 11.09 -19.90 -8.07
CA THR A 144 12.35 -20.63 -8.04
C THR A 144 13.18 -20.21 -6.83
N VAL A 145 13.80 -21.18 -6.14
CA VAL A 145 14.85 -20.90 -5.15
C VAL A 145 16.13 -20.52 -5.90
N VAL A 146 16.55 -19.26 -5.77
CA VAL A 146 17.78 -18.72 -6.38
C VAL A 146 19.00 -19.10 -5.54
N GLU A 147 18.87 -19.03 -4.23
CA GLU A 147 19.91 -19.40 -3.28
C GLU A 147 19.27 -19.97 -2.01
N GLU A 148 19.93 -20.94 -1.40
CA GLU A 148 19.61 -21.45 -0.08
C GLU A 148 20.87 -21.50 0.78
N LEU A 149 20.82 -20.89 1.96
CA LEU A 149 21.95 -20.81 2.88
C LEU A 149 22.00 -21.98 3.86
N SER A 150 23.20 -22.36 4.28
CA SER A 150 23.42 -23.50 5.17
C SER A 150 22.66 -23.37 6.51
N PRO A 151 22.14 -24.49 7.09
CA PRO A 151 21.61 -24.51 8.45
C PRO A 151 22.62 -24.08 9.54
N THR A 152 23.93 -24.13 9.23
CA THR A 152 25.01 -23.74 10.15
C THR A 152 25.58 -22.35 9.84
N HIS A 153 24.86 -21.52 9.08
CA HIS A 153 25.29 -20.16 8.77
C HIS A 153 25.65 -19.39 10.06
N PRO A 154 26.74 -18.59 10.06
CA PRO A 154 27.21 -17.87 11.26
C PRO A 154 26.16 -16.89 11.80
N ILE A 155 25.44 -16.22 10.91
CA ILE A 155 24.31 -15.34 11.26
C ILE A 155 23.06 -16.19 11.44
N VAL A 156 22.46 -16.18 12.63
CA VAL A 156 21.31 -17.02 13.02
C VAL A 156 20.11 -16.78 12.10
N GLY A 157 19.77 -15.52 11.83
CA GLY A 157 18.66 -15.17 10.96
C GLY A 157 18.79 -15.72 9.54
N LEU A 158 20.03 -15.91 9.07
CA LEU A 158 20.32 -16.41 7.73
C LEU A 158 20.44 -17.95 7.64
N ARG A 159 20.32 -18.68 8.75
CA ARG A 159 20.36 -20.15 8.72
C ARG A 159 19.15 -20.67 7.96
N THR A 160 19.37 -21.48 6.92
CA THR A 160 18.30 -21.99 6.03
C THR A 160 17.49 -20.91 5.33
N ALA A 161 18.07 -19.70 5.20
CA ALA A 161 17.41 -18.65 4.46
C ALA A 161 17.37 -19.00 2.96
N ARG A 162 16.27 -18.64 2.29
CA ARG A 162 16.06 -18.90 0.87
C ARG A 162 15.74 -17.60 0.16
N LEU A 163 16.42 -17.35 -0.96
CA LEU A 163 16.07 -16.31 -1.89
C LEU A 163 15.12 -16.90 -2.93
N LEU A 164 13.89 -16.39 -2.98
CA LEU A 164 12.85 -16.83 -3.88
C LEU A 164 12.65 -15.79 -4.98
N LYS A 165 12.59 -16.24 -6.23
CA LYS A 165 12.33 -15.40 -7.40
C LYS A 165 11.17 -15.94 -8.20
N LYS A 166 10.22 -15.08 -8.53
CA LYS A 166 9.14 -15.34 -9.48
C LYS A 166 9.25 -14.37 -10.64
N GLU A 167 9.51 -14.91 -11.82
CA GLU A 167 9.46 -14.13 -13.06
C GLU A 167 8.02 -13.76 -13.38
N ILE A 168 7.81 -12.49 -13.76
CA ILE A 168 6.53 -11.97 -14.20
C ILE A 168 6.68 -11.56 -15.66
N PRO A 169 5.98 -12.20 -16.61
CA PRO A 169 6.09 -11.86 -18.02
C PRO A 169 5.80 -10.37 -18.28
N GLY A 170 6.77 -9.66 -18.86
CA GLY A 170 6.65 -8.25 -19.22
C GLY A 170 6.73 -7.26 -18.05
N ASP A 171 7.22 -7.66 -16.89
CA ASP A 171 7.32 -6.83 -15.68
C ASP A 171 8.59 -7.21 -14.89
N GLU A 172 8.88 -6.46 -13.82
CA GLU A 172 9.99 -6.78 -12.93
C GLU A 172 9.71 -8.07 -12.12
N PRO A 173 10.75 -8.89 -11.88
CA PRO A 173 10.58 -10.10 -11.10
C PRO A 173 10.20 -9.79 -9.65
N ILE A 174 9.45 -10.70 -9.07
CA ILE A 174 9.08 -10.68 -7.67
C ILE A 174 10.14 -11.43 -6.88
N ILE A 175 10.81 -10.73 -5.96
CA ILE A 175 11.87 -11.31 -5.12
C ILE A 175 11.47 -11.24 -3.65
N TYR A 176 11.62 -12.37 -2.97
CA TYR A 176 11.43 -12.49 -1.53
C TYR A 176 12.60 -13.21 -0.89
N VAL A 177 12.93 -12.80 0.33
CA VAL A 177 13.82 -13.56 1.20
C VAL A 177 13.00 -14.20 2.31
N ASP A 178 13.07 -15.53 2.40
CA ASP A 178 12.56 -16.34 3.50
C ASP A 178 13.70 -16.54 4.50
N LEU A 179 13.59 -15.99 5.70
CA LEU A 179 14.64 -16.02 6.71
C LEU A 179 14.08 -16.14 8.14
N LEU A 180 14.96 -16.46 9.10
CA LEU A 180 14.63 -16.47 10.51
C LEU A 180 14.85 -15.08 11.12
N ASN A 181 14.08 -14.76 12.16
CA ASN A 181 14.43 -13.68 13.08
C ASN A 181 15.74 -14.03 13.77
N SER A 182 16.72 -13.12 13.76
CA SER A 182 18.00 -13.34 14.44
C SER A 182 17.86 -13.39 15.96
N THR A 183 16.83 -12.74 16.52
CA THR A 183 16.44 -12.85 17.94
C THR A 183 15.46 -14.01 18.11
N ALA A 184 15.69 -14.86 19.12
CA ALA A 184 14.73 -15.90 19.48
C ALA A 184 13.46 -15.25 20.07
N GLU A 185 12.31 -15.84 19.83
CA GLU A 185 11.07 -15.45 20.52
C GLU A 185 11.15 -15.87 21.98
N GLY A 186 10.53 -15.08 22.87
CA GLY A 186 10.55 -15.36 24.29
C GLY A 186 10.09 -14.20 25.13
N THR A 187 10.24 -14.34 26.45
CA THR A 187 9.77 -13.35 27.41
C THR A 187 10.86 -12.93 28.37
N TRP A 188 10.85 -11.65 28.73
CA TRP A 188 11.66 -11.13 29.81
C TRP A 188 10.97 -11.41 31.14
N VAL A 189 11.69 -12.08 32.04
CA VAL A 189 11.21 -12.35 33.40
C VAL A 189 12.09 -11.63 34.41
N ASN A 190 11.47 -11.13 35.48
CA ASN A 190 12.21 -10.64 36.63
C ASN A 190 12.96 -11.82 37.26
N ASN A 191 14.26 -11.63 37.49
CA ASN A 191 15.10 -12.63 38.14
C ASN A 191 15.89 -11.95 39.25
N LEU A 192 15.48 -12.18 40.49
CA LEU A 192 16.14 -11.61 41.66
C LEU A 192 17.39 -12.42 41.96
N VAL A 193 18.55 -11.78 41.81
CA VAL A 193 19.86 -12.35 42.16
C VAL A 193 20.49 -11.41 43.19
N ASP A 194 20.77 -11.93 44.39
CA ASP A 194 21.32 -11.18 45.52
C ASP A 194 20.50 -9.93 45.90
N GLY A 195 19.16 -10.02 45.79
CA GLY A 195 18.25 -8.92 46.10
C GLY A 195 18.16 -7.83 45.02
N VAL A 196 18.87 -7.97 43.90
CA VAL A 196 18.81 -7.06 42.74
C VAL A 196 18.02 -7.72 41.63
N ASN A 197 17.03 -7.01 41.07
CA ASN A 197 16.32 -7.48 39.89
C ASN A 197 17.26 -7.41 38.68
N LYS A 198 17.60 -8.57 38.13
CA LYS A 198 18.33 -8.71 36.87
C LYS A 198 17.37 -9.33 35.85
N PRO A 199 16.82 -8.59 34.88
CA PRO A 199 15.94 -9.15 33.86
C PRO A 199 16.63 -10.33 33.16
N LEU A 200 15.96 -11.47 33.11
CA LEU A 200 16.43 -12.66 32.40
C LEU A 200 15.54 -12.90 31.20
N PHE A 201 16.13 -12.97 30.02
CA PHE A 201 15.42 -13.41 28.83
C PHE A 201 15.24 -14.93 28.86
N LYS A 202 14.00 -15.40 28.73
CA LYS A 202 13.65 -16.82 28.58
C LYS A 202 13.12 -17.06 27.17
N PRO A 203 13.89 -17.72 26.29
CA PRO A 203 13.42 -18.06 24.96
C PRO A 203 12.33 -19.12 25.02
N ASP A 204 11.37 -19.04 24.10
CA ASP A 204 10.44 -20.11 23.84
C ASP A 204 11.20 -21.27 23.19
N ILE A 205 10.93 -22.50 23.65
CA ILE A 205 11.65 -23.70 23.20
C ILE A 205 10.72 -24.57 22.36
N VAL A 206 11.13 -24.86 21.13
CA VAL A 206 10.46 -25.80 20.21
C VAL A 206 11.50 -26.82 19.76
N ASP A 207 11.18 -28.10 19.84
CA ASP A 207 12.08 -29.22 19.51
C ASP A 207 13.46 -29.14 20.18
N GLY A 208 13.48 -28.67 21.43
CA GLY A 208 14.69 -28.56 22.24
C GLY A 208 15.63 -27.41 21.85
N LYS A 209 15.19 -26.48 21.00
CA LYS A 209 15.97 -25.30 20.58
C LYS A 209 15.15 -24.02 20.77
N PRO A 210 15.82 -22.85 20.93
CA PRO A 210 15.15 -21.56 20.88
C PRO A 210 14.32 -21.43 19.60
N PHE A 211 13.06 -21.03 19.74
CA PHE A 211 12.17 -20.79 18.63
C PHE A 211 12.52 -19.44 17.99
N HIS A 212 12.72 -19.46 16.68
CA HIS A 212 12.92 -18.26 15.88
C HIS A 212 11.76 -18.17 14.90
N LYS A 213 11.04 -17.05 14.93
CA LYS A 213 9.99 -16.78 13.94
C LYS A 213 10.60 -16.70 12.54
N ARG A 214 9.87 -17.18 11.54
CA ARG A 214 10.27 -17.13 10.12
C ARG A 214 9.48 -16.03 9.42
N TYR A 215 10.16 -15.27 8.56
CA TYR A 215 9.62 -14.13 7.83
C TYR A 215 9.85 -14.31 6.34
N MET A 216 8.88 -13.85 5.54
CA MET A 216 9.04 -13.67 4.10
C MET A 216 8.99 -12.18 3.78
N LEU A 217 10.16 -11.61 3.48
CA LEU A 217 10.28 -10.17 3.25
C LEU A 217 10.45 -9.89 1.76
N ARG A 218 9.71 -8.89 1.27
CA ARG A 218 9.84 -8.38 -0.09
C ARG A 218 11.21 -7.73 -0.27
N VAL A 219 11.85 -8.02 -1.39
CA VAL A 219 13.19 -7.51 -1.74
C VAL A 219 13.08 -6.61 -2.97
N ASP A 220 13.74 -5.47 -2.93
CA ASP A 220 13.99 -4.65 -4.11
C ASP A 220 15.10 -5.33 -4.94
N PRO A 221 14.80 -5.83 -6.15
CA PRO A 221 15.78 -6.56 -6.97
C PRO A 221 16.98 -5.70 -7.35
N ASN A 222 16.85 -4.36 -7.33
CA ASN A 222 17.91 -3.44 -7.74
C ASN A 222 18.83 -3.03 -6.58
N ALA A 223 18.50 -3.39 -5.33
CA ALA A 223 19.32 -3.06 -4.18
C ALA A 223 20.73 -3.64 -4.31
N TYR A 224 21.73 -2.87 -3.86
CA TYR A 224 23.16 -3.20 -3.99
C TYR A 224 23.58 -3.50 -5.43
N ASN A 225 23.16 -2.67 -6.39
CA ASN A 225 23.44 -2.85 -7.83
C ASN A 225 23.00 -4.22 -8.36
N GLY A 226 21.89 -4.74 -7.85
CA GLY A 226 21.34 -6.03 -8.25
C GLY A 226 21.78 -7.23 -7.43
N GLU A 227 22.76 -7.10 -6.51
CA GLU A 227 23.23 -8.23 -5.70
C GLU A 227 22.12 -8.84 -4.83
N ALA A 228 21.15 -8.03 -4.39
CA ALA A 228 19.98 -8.49 -3.63
C ALA A 228 19.08 -9.46 -4.42
N SER A 229 19.16 -9.47 -5.76
CA SER A 229 18.41 -10.40 -6.60
C SER A 229 19.06 -11.78 -6.73
N THR A 230 20.32 -11.93 -6.30
CA THR A 230 21.12 -13.15 -6.47
C THR A 230 21.70 -13.71 -5.18
N SER A 231 21.72 -12.95 -4.09
CA SER A 231 22.27 -13.36 -2.80
C SER A 231 21.26 -13.14 -1.67
N ALA A 232 20.89 -14.18 -0.94
CA ALA A 232 20.03 -14.15 0.23
C ALA A 232 20.57 -13.25 1.35
N HIS A 233 21.90 -13.16 1.52
CA HIS A 233 22.50 -12.24 2.51
C HIS A 233 22.29 -10.78 2.10
N ALA A 234 22.68 -10.41 0.88
CA ALA A 234 22.37 -9.10 0.30
C ALA A 234 20.87 -8.76 0.34
N ALA A 235 20.00 -9.72 0.03
CA ALA A 235 18.56 -9.57 0.09
C ALA A 235 18.08 -9.24 1.51
N ALA A 236 18.49 -10.03 2.52
CA ALA A 236 18.18 -9.77 3.91
C ALA A 236 18.72 -8.42 4.39
N ALA A 237 19.95 -8.04 4.01
CA ALA A 237 20.49 -6.72 4.35
C ALA A 237 19.68 -5.57 3.72
N SER A 238 19.05 -5.80 2.57
CA SER A 238 18.27 -4.77 1.86
C SER A 238 16.91 -4.46 2.50
N THR A 239 16.42 -5.35 3.36
CA THR A 239 15.15 -5.15 4.08
C THR A 239 15.31 -4.23 5.29
N TRP A 240 16.55 -3.95 5.69
CA TRP A 240 16.87 -2.99 6.74
C TRP A 240 16.99 -1.60 6.15
N ARG A 241 16.01 -0.75 6.49
CA ARG A 241 15.92 0.63 6.01
C ARG A 241 15.72 1.58 7.17
N ASP A 242 16.34 2.75 7.06
CA ASP A 242 16.12 3.83 7.99
C ASP A 242 14.66 4.31 7.90
N GLN A 243 13.97 4.38 9.04
CA GLN A 243 12.53 4.64 9.06
C GLN A 243 12.15 6.07 8.63
N LEU A 244 13.09 7.02 8.71
CA LEU A 244 12.83 8.42 8.36
C LEU A 244 13.12 8.70 6.88
N THR A 245 14.18 8.09 6.35
CA THR A 245 14.69 8.39 5.01
C THR A 245 14.39 7.30 3.98
N GLY A 246 14.06 6.08 4.42
CA GLY A 246 13.87 4.90 3.55
C GLY A 246 15.18 4.37 2.93
N ALA A 247 16.32 4.98 3.26
CA ALA A 247 17.63 4.58 2.77
C ALA A 247 18.06 3.23 3.37
N LEU A 248 18.90 2.48 2.64
CA LEU A 248 19.49 1.24 3.14
C LEU A 248 20.30 1.51 4.41
N THR A 249 20.02 0.76 5.48
CA THR A 249 20.75 0.88 6.75
C THR A 249 22.23 0.49 6.58
N TYR A 250 22.50 -0.50 5.74
CA TYR A 250 23.85 -0.97 5.44
C TYR A 250 24.25 -0.49 4.04
N PRO A 251 25.25 0.39 3.89
CA PRO A 251 25.73 0.79 2.57
C PRO A 251 26.39 -0.37 1.81
N ASN A 252 27.04 -1.28 2.55
CA ASN A 252 27.58 -2.54 2.05
C ASN A 252 26.86 -3.67 2.78
N TRP A 253 26.16 -4.52 2.04
CA TRP A 253 25.39 -5.61 2.62
C TRP A 253 26.23 -6.61 3.43
N ARG A 254 27.55 -6.69 3.17
CA ARG A 254 28.45 -7.59 3.93
C ARG A 254 28.61 -7.19 5.39
N ASP A 255 28.27 -5.94 5.72
CA ASP A 255 28.27 -5.43 7.09
C ASP A 255 27.01 -5.86 7.87
N TYR A 256 26.02 -6.45 7.18
CA TYR A 256 24.86 -7.05 7.81
C TYR A 256 25.25 -8.31 8.59
N ALA A 257 25.33 -8.18 9.92
CA ALA A 257 25.58 -9.29 10.84
C ALA A 257 24.86 -9.10 12.18
N PRO A 258 23.52 -9.00 12.20
CA PRO A 258 22.79 -8.79 13.45
C PRO A 258 22.97 -9.99 14.38
N ALA A 259 23.46 -9.72 15.58
CA ALA A 259 23.44 -10.67 16.71
C ALA A 259 22.09 -10.65 17.45
N THR A 260 21.36 -9.53 17.33
CA THR A 260 20.02 -9.27 17.85
C THR A 260 19.32 -8.30 16.90
N GLU A 261 18.07 -8.56 16.55
CA GLU A 261 17.20 -7.60 15.85
C GLU A 261 16.53 -6.66 16.88
N SER A 262 16.35 -5.40 16.49
CA SER A 262 15.68 -4.35 17.29
C SER A 262 14.18 -4.38 17.13
#